data_AF-A0A7S2V1C8-F1
#
_entry.id   AF-A0A7S2V1C8-F1
#
_cell.length_a   1.000
_cell.length_b   1.000
_cell.length_c   1.000
_cell.angle_alpha   90.00
_cell.angle_beta   90.00
_cell.angle_gamma   90.00
#
_symmetry.space_group_name_H-M   'P 1'
#
loop_
_entity.id
_entity.type
_entity.pdbx_description
1 polymer ?
#
loop_
_entity_poly.entity_id
_entity_poly.type
_entity_poly.pdbx_seq_one_letter_code
_entity_poly.pdbx_strand_id
1 'polypeptide(L)'
;EPVDLTISMLPEIQEKEDGSQDATLVWHNAASIYYESDIDSTVWDSITYMGTMGGSTFRYLLDYALDYGVKHTFYQPFSVYDAYPGHLYIPAISCDEFTWKLFEKLANLQITLNPVVVPKKVKIILYSPCEPEVYALNNTARQTEITDYFTEMMQCLNVRSLQHITTLSEFTGFYSGCLVDFAYIYHDPTTIIKVNLTIPFADNVNPTEDVPQPYQIIEGFTWVDISLTCIILGSFVIGIILIIRKIVIFEADQYQCMEKRPSVQDNDKLQITADAQASSSTF
;
A
#
# COMPACT_ATOMS: atom_id res chain seq x y z
N GLU A 1 17.60 13.61 -22.96
CA GLU A 1 17.00 13.51 -24.31
C GLU A 1 15.49 13.65 -24.16
N PRO A 2 14.77 14.29 -25.10
CA PRO A 2 13.31 14.25 -25.07
C PRO A 2 12.90 12.77 -25.17
N VAL A 3 12.20 12.27 -24.16
CA VAL A 3 11.63 10.92 -24.21
C VAL A 3 10.56 10.98 -25.29
N ASP A 4 10.81 10.30 -26.40
CA ASP A 4 9.78 10.10 -27.40
C ASP A 4 8.73 9.12 -26.83
N LEU A 5 7.78 9.68 -26.09
CA LEU A 5 6.69 8.97 -25.44
C LEU A 5 5.88 8.13 -26.45
N THR A 6 5.94 8.46 -27.74
CA THR A 6 5.21 7.74 -28.78
C THR A 6 5.77 6.34 -28.99
N ILE A 7 7.09 6.14 -28.88
CA ILE A 7 7.77 4.84 -29.10
C ILE A 7 7.27 3.78 -28.11
N SER A 8 6.96 4.19 -26.88
CA SER A 8 6.49 3.25 -25.84
C SER A 8 4.97 3.11 -25.77
N MET A 9 4.22 3.89 -26.55
CA MET A 9 2.74 3.90 -26.53
C MET A 9 2.10 3.39 -27.82
N LEU A 10 2.80 3.49 -28.94
CA LEU A 10 2.33 3.12 -30.27
C LEU A 10 3.29 2.10 -30.89
N PRO A 11 2.80 1.12 -31.65
CA PRO A 11 3.66 0.22 -32.38
C PRO A 11 4.26 0.93 -33.60
N GLU A 12 5.46 0.50 -33.99
CA GLU A 12 5.97 0.72 -35.33
C GLU A 12 5.20 -0.18 -36.32
N ILE A 13 4.75 0.40 -37.43
CA ILE A 13 4.10 -0.37 -38.50
C ILE A 13 5.14 -0.69 -39.56
N GLN A 14 5.45 -1.98 -39.71
CA GLN A 14 6.38 -2.49 -40.71
C GLN A 14 5.62 -3.14 -41.87
N GLU A 15 5.85 -2.63 -43.08
CA GLU A 15 5.39 -3.27 -44.31
C GLU A 15 6.19 -4.56 -44.56
N LYS A 16 5.53 -5.64 -44.99
CA LYS A 16 6.24 -6.87 -45.34
C LYS A 16 7.04 -6.70 -46.63
N GLU A 17 8.25 -7.26 -46.65
CA GLU A 17 9.15 -7.20 -47.83
C GLU A 17 8.58 -7.88 -49.07
N ASP A 18 7.58 -8.76 -48.92
CA ASP A 18 6.93 -9.46 -50.04
C ASP A 18 5.96 -8.59 -50.84
N GLY A 19 5.78 -7.32 -50.43
CA GLY A 19 4.83 -6.39 -51.05
C GLY A 19 3.37 -6.72 -50.77
N SER A 20 3.10 -7.64 -49.82
CA SER A 20 1.74 -7.83 -49.31
C SER A 20 1.31 -6.62 -48.48
N GLN A 21 0.02 -6.31 -48.51
CA GLN A 21 -0.57 -5.21 -47.72
C GLN A 21 -0.69 -5.54 -46.22
N ASP A 22 -0.19 -6.71 -45.78
CA ASP A 22 -0.25 -7.11 -44.39
C ASP A 22 0.86 -6.41 -43.60
N ALA A 23 0.54 -5.29 -42.97
CA ALA A 23 1.48 -4.64 -42.05
C ALA A 23 1.65 -5.46 -40.76
N THR A 24 2.85 -5.43 -40.19
CA THR A 24 3.17 -6.05 -38.90
C THR A 24 3.39 -4.95 -37.87
N LEU A 25 2.80 -5.13 -36.68
CA LEU A 25 2.96 -4.22 -35.56
C LEU A 25 4.16 -4.65 -34.71
N VAL A 26 5.15 -3.78 -34.57
CA VAL A 26 6.35 -4.01 -33.75
C VAL A 26 6.33 -3.05 -32.56
N TRP A 27 6.35 -3.60 -31.35
CA TRP A 27 6.28 -2.82 -30.12
C TRP A 27 7.67 -2.58 -29.53
N HIS A 28 7.99 -1.32 -29.26
CA HIS A 28 9.25 -0.89 -28.63
C HIS A 28 9.01 -0.37 -27.21
N ASN A 29 8.25 -1.15 -26.44
CA ASN A 29 7.79 -0.77 -25.10
C ASN A 29 8.38 -1.64 -23.99
N ALA A 30 9.54 -2.26 -24.19
CA ALA A 30 10.21 -3.00 -23.12
C ALA A 30 10.52 -2.06 -21.94
N ALA A 31 10.10 -2.45 -20.74
CA ALA A 31 10.39 -1.69 -19.53
C ALA A 31 11.65 -2.23 -18.85
N SER A 32 12.39 -1.35 -18.19
CA SER A 32 13.59 -1.70 -17.43
C SER A 32 13.74 -0.75 -16.25
N ILE A 33 14.30 -1.26 -15.16
CA ILE A 33 14.60 -0.48 -13.96
C ILE A 33 16.09 -0.19 -13.97
N TYR A 34 16.41 1.10 -13.94
CA TYR A 34 17.78 1.60 -13.86
C TYR A 34 18.05 2.10 -12.44
N TYR A 35 19.27 1.90 -11.97
CA TYR A 35 19.77 2.51 -10.75
C TYR A 35 21.16 3.05 -11.02
N GLU A 36 21.45 4.22 -10.45
CA GLU A 36 22.73 4.90 -10.56
C GLU A 36 23.26 5.19 -9.15
N SER A 37 24.57 5.34 -9.02
CA SER A 37 25.22 5.64 -7.73
C SER A 37 25.06 7.08 -7.30
N ASP A 38 24.81 7.98 -8.25
CA ASP A 38 24.85 9.42 -8.06
C ASP A 38 23.62 10.05 -8.71
N ILE A 39 23.21 11.21 -8.21
CA ILE A 39 22.11 11.99 -8.78
C ILE A 39 22.71 13.03 -9.71
N ASP A 40 22.39 12.95 -11.01
CA ASP A 40 22.79 13.97 -11.97
C ASP A 40 21.96 15.25 -11.78
N SER A 41 22.53 16.23 -11.07
CA SER A 41 21.88 17.52 -10.83
C SER A 41 21.65 18.35 -12.09
N THR A 42 22.20 17.95 -13.25
CA THR A 42 21.96 18.66 -14.53
C THR A 42 20.66 18.24 -15.21
N VAL A 43 20.12 17.07 -14.85
CA VAL A 43 18.87 16.52 -15.39
C VAL A 43 17.66 16.98 -14.57
N TRP A 44 17.83 17.16 -13.26
CA TRP A 44 16.74 17.48 -12.35
C TRP A 44 16.72 18.96 -11.98
N ASP A 45 15.67 19.68 -12.41
CA ASP A 45 15.46 21.10 -12.05
C ASP A 45 15.28 21.33 -10.54
N SER A 46 14.78 20.31 -9.83
CA SER A 46 14.62 20.34 -8.38
C SER A 46 14.70 18.94 -7.78
N ILE A 47 15.21 18.86 -6.55
CA ILE A 47 15.32 17.63 -5.78
C ILE A 47 14.69 17.91 -4.42
N THR A 48 13.75 17.05 -4.00
CA THR A 48 13.11 17.15 -2.68
C THR A 48 13.52 15.96 -1.82
N TYR A 49 14.13 16.24 -0.68
CA TYR A 49 14.38 15.21 0.32
C TYR A 49 13.06 14.71 0.92
N MET A 50 12.86 13.39 0.94
CA MET A 50 11.63 12.76 1.43
C MET A 50 11.81 12.05 2.77
N GLY A 51 12.99 11.52 3.08
CA GLY A 51 13.22 10.71 4.27
C GLY A 51 14.58 10.00 4.24
N THR A 52 14.87 9.28 5.32
CA THR A 52 16.09 8.46 5.47
C THR A 52 15.70 7.01 5.69
N MET A 53 16.54 6.10 5.20
CA MET A 53 16.42 4.67 5.44
C MET A 53 17.79 4.07 5.75
N GLY A 54 17.81 2.95 6.48
CA GLY A 54 19.02 2.18 6.72
C GLY A 54 19.43 1.35 5.49
N GLY A 55 20.70 0.93 5.45
CA GLY A 55 21.23 0.13 4.33
C GLY A 55 20.53 -1.22 4.13
N SER A 56 20.05 -1.86 5.21
CA SER A 56 19.27 -3.10 5.11
C SER A 56 17.91 -2.88 4.44
N THR A 57 17.22 -1.79 4.77
CA THR A 57 15.96 -1.39 4.12
C THR A 57 16.18 -1.08 2.65
N PHE A 58 17.26 -0.36 2.32
CA PHE A 58 17.64 -0.09 0.94
C PHE A 58 17.90 -1.38 0.15
N ARG A 59 18.65 -2.34 0.72
CA ARG A 59 18.90 -3.62 0.07
C ARG A 59 17.60 -4.38 -0.23
N TYR A 60 16.68 -4.42 0.73
CA TYR A 60 15.39 -5.07 0.53
C TYR A 60 14.52 -4.35 -0.52
N LEU A 61 14.59 -3.01 -0.58
CA LEU A 61 13.91 -2.23 -1.62
C LEU A 61 14.47 -2.53 -3.02
N LEU A 62 15.79 -2.71 -3.15
CA LEU A 62 16.42 -3.13 -4.42
C LEU A 62 15.94 -4.51 -4.86
N ASP A 63 15.90 -5.49 -3.95
CA ASP A 63 15.41 -6.83 -4.27
C ASP A 63 13.94 -6.79 -4.72
N TYR A 64 13.11 -5.94 -4.08
CA TYR A 64 11.73 -5.70 -4.51
C TYR A 64 11.64 -5.04 -5.89
N ALA A 65 12.48 -4.04 -6.18
CA ALA A 65 12.50 -3.37 -7.47
C ALA A 65 12.88 -4.35 -8.59
N LEU A 66 13.88 -5.21 -8.38
CA LEU A 66 14.25 -6.24 -9.36
C LEU A 66 13.10 -7.24 -9.62
N ASP A 67 12.43 -7.71 -8.58
CA ASP A 67 11.25 -8.58 -8.71
C ASP A 67 10.09 -7.88 -9.44
N TYR A 68 9.89 -6.58 -9.19
CA TYR A 68 8.91 -5.77 -9.90
C TYR A 68 9.19 -5.74 -11.40
N GLY A 69 10.44 -5.50 -11.80
CA GLY A 69 10.85 -5.46 -13.21
C GLY A 69 10.65 -6.78 -13.95
N VAL A 70 10.85 -7.92 -13.27
CA VAL A 70 10.56 -9.25 -13.83
C VAL A 70 9.06 -9.46 -14.08
N LYS A 71 8.20 -8.89 -13.23
CA LYS A 71 6.74 -9.01 -13.35
C LYS A 71 6.12 -8.01 -14.32
N HIS A 72 6.82 -6.93 -14.62
CA HIS A 72 6.34 -5.82 -15.44
C HIS A 72 7.38 -5.50 -16.52
N THR A 73 7.50 -6.41 -17.50
CA THR A 73 8.55 -6.35 -18.54
C THR A 73 8.27 -5.36 -19.66
N PHE A 74 7.15 -4.65 -19.62
CA PHE A 74 6.72 -3.73 -20.65
C PHE A 74 6.13 -2.45 -20.02
N TYR A 75 6.13 -1.37 -20.80
CA TYR A 75 5.61 -0.07 -20.44
C TYR A 75 4.23 0.13 -21.06
N GLN A 76 3.28 0.59 -20.26
CA GLN A 76 1.90 0.83 -20.66
C GLN A 76 1.35 1.97 -19.78
N PRO A 77 1.22 3.21 -20.28
CA PRO A 77 0.97 4.36 -19.41
C PRO A 77 -0.52 4.66 -19.16
N PHE A 78 -1.44 3.93 -19.79
CA PHE A 78 -2.88 4.21 -19.69
C PHE A 78 -3.53 3.43 -18.56
N SER A 79 -4.17 4.12 -17.62
CA SER A 79 -5.12 3.46 -16.71
C SER A 79 -6.52 3.49 -17.33
N VAL A 80 -7.27 2.39 -17.25
CA VAL A 80 -8.63 2.31 -17.80
C VAL A 80 -9.65 2.29 -16.67
N TYR A 81 -10.53 3.28 -16.63
CA TYR A 81 -11.54 3.46 -15.58
C TYR A 81 -12.96 3.51 -16.16
N ASP A 82 -13.98 3.20 -15.35
CA ASP A 82 -15.38 3.49 -15.72
C ASP A 82 -15.71 4.99 -15.66
N ALA A 83 -15.31 5.60 -14.55
CA ALA A 83 -15.26 7.01 -14.24
C ALA A 83 -14.09 7.17 -13.28
N TYR A 84 -13.38 8.29 -13.27
CA TYR A 84 -12.29 8.51 -12.32
C TYR A 84 -12.82 9.26 -11.09
N PRO A 85 -12.55 8.82 -9.84
CA PRO A 85 -11.67 7.71 -9.40
C PRO A 85 -12.42 6.40 -9.08
N GLY A 86 -13.45 6.06 -9.85
CA GLY A 86 -14.30 4.88 -9.71
C GLY A 86 -13.59 3.53 -9.94
N HIS A 87 -14.24 2.62 -10.66
CA HIS A 87 -13.72 1.28 -10.88
C HIS A 87 -12.57 1.28 -11.89
N LEU A 88 -11.40 0.79 -11.44
CA LEU A 88 -10.22 0.57 -12.26
C LEU A 88 -10.31 -0.80 -12.93
N TYR A 89 -10.38 -0.82 -14.26
CA TYR A 89 -10.31 -2.05 -15.05
C TYR A 89 -8.87 -2.48 -15.31
N ILE A 90 -8.01 -1.54 -15.74
CA ILE A 90 -6.63 -1.83 -16.13
C ILE A 90 -5.70 -0.81 -15.48
N PRO A 91 -4.78 -1.24 -14.60
CA PRO A 91 -3.77 -0.36 -14.04
C PRO A 91 -2.70 -0.01 -15.08
N ALA A 92 -2.19 1.22 -15.03
CA ALA A 92 -1.00 1.57 -15.79
C ALA A 92 0.26 0.86 -15.26
N ILE A 93 1.21 0.63 -16.15
CA ILE A 93 2.57 0.17 -15.88
C ILE A 93 3.52 1.27 -16.38
N SER A 94 3.78 2.24 -15.50
CA SER A 94 4.58 3.44 -15.78
C SER A 94 5.64 3.69 -14.69
N CYS A 95 6.51 4.68 -14.93
CA CYS A 95 7.48 5.13 -13.94
C CYS A 95 6.82 5.72 -12.68
N ASP A 96 5.70 6.43 -12.84
CA ASP A 96 4.93 6.98 -11.72
C ASP A 96 4.32 5.87 -10.85
N GLU A 97 3.74 4.85 -11.47
CA GLU A 97 3.19 3.70 -10.72
C GLU A 97 4.29 2.90 -10.03
N PHE A 98 5.42 2.66 -10.71
CA PHE A 98 6.58 2.02 -10.08
C PHE A 98 7.09 2.82 -8.88
N THR A 99 7.21 4.14 -9.01
CA THR A 99 7.66 5.04 -7.93
C THR A 99 6.70 4.98 -6.73
N TRP A 100 5.39 5.02 -6.96
CA TRP A 100 4.40 4.90 -5.89
C TRP A 100 4.44 3.52 -5.22
N LYS A 101 4.68 2.45 -5.99
CA LYS A 101 4.88 1.11 -5.43
C LYS A 101 6.12 1.04 -4.53
N LEU A 102 7.18 1.78 -4.83
CA LEU A 102 8.33 1.92 -3.92
C LEU A 102 7.96 2.71 -2.66
N PHE A 103 7.19 3.78 -2.77
CA PHE A 103 6.71 4.54 -1.59
C PHE A 103 5.82 3.69 -0.68
N GLU A 104 4.86 2.95 -1.24
CA GLU A 104 4.04 1.98 -0.52
C GLU A 104 4.93 0.95 0.20
N LYS A 105 5.97 0.46 -0.49
CA LYS A 105 6.89 -0.51 0.10
C LYS A 105 7.68 0.08 1.27
N LEU A 106 8.15 1.32 1.17
CA LEU A 106 8.84 2.03 2.25
C LEU A 106 7.92 2.25 3.45
N ALA A 107 6.66 2.66 3.22
CA ALA A 107 5.66 2.81 4.26
C ALA A 107 5.40 1.49 5.01
N ASN A 108 5.29 0.38 4.27
CA ASN A 108 5.14 -0.96 4.85
C ASN A 108 6.35 -1.40 5.69
N LEU A 109 7.53 -0.83 5.42
CA LEU A 109 8.76 -1.03 6.19
C LEU A 109 8.91 -0.02 7.33
N GLN A 110 7.84 0.70 7.68
CA GLN A 110 7.81 1.70 8.75
C GLN A 110 8.74 2.90 8.50
N ILE A 111 9.06 3.19 7.24
CA ILE A 111 9.80 4.39 6.85
C ILE A 111 8.81 5.53 6.63
N THR A 112 8.93 6.59 7.42
CA THR A 112 8.14 7.80 7.26
C THR A 112 8.70 8.67 6.13
N LEU A 113 7.84 9.00 5.16
CA LEU A 113 8.15 9.94 4.08
C LEU A 113 7.49 11.29 4.39
N ASN A 114 8.30 12.33 4.55
CA ASN A 114 7.87 13.70 4.86
C ASN A 114 8.42 14.67 3.81
N PRO A 115 7.93 14.61 2.56
CA PRO A 115 8.38 15.50 1.51
C PRO A 115 7.97 16.96 1.84
N VAL A 116 8.88 17.91 1.60
CA VAL A 116 8.54 19.34 1.67
C VAL A 116 7.56 19.74 0.56
N VAL A 117 7.71 19.12 -0.61
CA VAL A 117 6.81 19.26 -1.76
C VAL A 117 6.27 17.88 -2.09
N VAL A 118 4.95 17.69 -1.96
CA VAL A 118 4.29 16.41 -2.26
C VAL A 118 4.56 16.06 -3.73
N PRO A 119 5.18 14.89 -4.01
CA PRO A 119 5.38 14.42 -5.37
C PRO A 119 4.06 14.34 -6.13
N LYS A 120 4.05 14.85 -7.36
CA LYS A 120 2.87 14.74 -8.22
C LYS A 120 2.89 13.39 -8.91
N LYS A 121 1.77 12.68 -8.84
CA LYS A 121 1.52 11.50 -9.66
C LYS A 121 0.75 11.94 -10.89
N VAL A 122 1.25 11.62 -12.09
CA VAL A 122 0.54 11.91 -13.34
C VAL A 122 -0.06 10.63 -13.88
N LYS A 123 -1.32 10.68 -14.32
CA LYS A 123 -2.01 9.54 -14.92
C LYS A 123 -2.60 9.92 -16.27
N ILE A 124 -2.38 9.07 -17.27
CA ILE A 124 -3.17 9.09 -18.49
C ILE A 124 -4.34 8.12 -18.29
N ILE A 125 -5.55 8.64 -18.35
CA ILE A 125 -6.77 7.86 -18.11
C ILE A 125 -7.49 7.66 -19.43
N LEU A 126 -7.99 6.45 -19.67
CA LEU A 126 -8.99 6.15 -20.67
C LEU A 126 -10.30 5.76 -19.97
N TYR A 127 -11.41 6.29 -20.45
CA TYR A 127 -12.72 6.03 -19.85
C TYR A 127 -13.48 5.00 -20.66
N SER A 128 -14.00 3.96 -19.98
CA SER A 128 -14.73 2.87 -20.62
C SER A 128 -16.00 2.52 -19.86
N PRO A 129 -17.18 2.46 -20.50
CA PRO A 129 -18.43 2.17 -19.80
C PRO A 129 -18.55 0.68 -19.37
N CYS A 130 -17.61 -0.17 -19.78
CA CYS A 130 -17.65 -1.61 -19.56
C CYS A 130 -16.23 -2.19 -19.45
N GLU A 131 -16.14 -3.44 -19.01
CA GLU A 131 -14.86 -4.14 -18.92
C GLU A 131 -14.24 -4.32 -20.31
N PRO A 132 -12.94 -4.00 -20.50
CA PRO A 132 -12.27 -4.15 -21.78
C PRO A 132 -12.17 -5.60 -22.28
N GLU A 133 -12.17 -5.77 -23.59
CA GLU A 133 -12.03 -7.08 -24.23
C GLU A 133 -10.54 -7.42 -24.47
N VAL A 134 -10.11 -8.61 -24.05
CA VAL A 134 -8.73 -9.07 -24.24
C VAL A 134 -8.65 -9.99 -25.47
N TYR A 135 -7.71 -9.69 -26.36
CA TYR A 135 -7.42 -10.51 -27.54
C TYR A 135 -5.97 -10.98 -27.54
N ALA A 136 -5.73 -12.17 -28.10
CA ALA A 136 -4.38 -12.59 -28.42
C ALA A 136 -3.81 -11.71 -29.55
N LEU A 137 -2.55 -11.30 -29.43
CA LEU A 137 -1.86 -10.44 -30.40
C LEU A 137 -1.75 -11.11 -31.78
N ASN A 138 -1.70 -12.44 -31.81
CA ASN A 138 -1.68 -13.25 -33.03
C ASN A 138 -3.08 -13.63 -33.57
N ASN A 139 -4.13 -12.94 -33.14
CA ASN A 139 -5.49 -13.21 -33.60
C ASN A 139 -5.68 -12.76 -35.06
N THR A 140 -5.51 -13.69 -36.00
CA THR A 140 -5.63 -13.43 -37.44
C THR A 140 -6.99 -12.89 -37.85
N ALA A 141 -8.07 -13.17 -37.10
CA ALA A 141 -9.41 -12.68 -37.43
C ALA A 141 -9.57 -11.17 -37.20
N ARG A 142 -8.71 -10.57 -36.35
CA ARG A 142 -8.76 -9.14 -36.02
C ARG A 142 -7.49 -8.38 -36.38
N GLN A 143 -6.49 -9.05 -36.94
CA GLN A 143 -5.21 -8.43 -37.26
C GLN A 143 -5.37 -7.21 -38.18
N THR A 144 -6.25 -7.28 -39.17
CA THR A 144 -6.57 -6.13 -40.05
C THR A 144 -7.19 -4.98 -39.26
N GLU A 145 -8.22 -5.23 -38.44
CA GLU A 145 -8.87 -4.19 -37.60
C GLU A 145 -7.86 -3.47 -36.68
N ILE A 146 -6.97 -4.23 -36.03
CA ILE A 146 -5.96 -3.69 -35.12
C ILE A 146 -4.91 -2.87 -35.89
N THR A 147 -4.47 -3.37 -37.04
CA THR A 147 -3.46 -2.71 -37.89
C THR A 147 -4.00 -1.42 -38.48
N ASP A 148 -5.24 -1.43 -38.97
CA ASP A 148 -5.94 -0.26 -39.50
C ASP A 148 -6.08 0.81 -38.41
N TYR A 149 -6.50 0.42 -37.20
CA TYR A 149 -6.59 1.33 -36.05
C TYR A 149 -5.28 2.08 -35.78
N PHE A 150 -4.16 1.36 -35.67
CA PHE A 150 -2.87 2.02 -35.40
C PHE A 150 -2.38 2.84 -36.60
N THR A 151 -2.70 2.41 -37.83
CA THR A 151 -2.37 3.17 -39.04
C THR A 151 -3.10 4.52 -39.05
N GLU A 152 -4.41 4.51 -38.80
CA GLU A 152 -5.22 5.73 -38.71
C GLU A 152 -4.79 6.62 -37.54
N MET A 153 -4.50 6.03 -36.38
CA MET A 153 -4.00 6.74 -35.20
C MET A 153 -2.69 7.48 -35.52
N MET A 154 -1.70 6.80 -36.10
CA MET A 154 -0.43 7.43 -36.47
C MET A 154 -0.60 8.50 -37.55
N GLN A 155 -1.46 8.27 -38.55
CA GLN A 155 -1.78 9.29 -39.56
C GLN A 155 -2.37 10.55 -38.91
N CYS A 156 -3.33 10.40 -38.01
CA CYS A 156 -3.93 11.52 -37.28
C CYS A 156 -2.90 12.29 -36.45
N LEU A 157 -2.05 11.56 -35.71
CA LEU A 157 -1.03 12.17 -34.87
C LEU A 157 0.06 12.88 -35.70
N ASN A 158 0.48 12.30 -36.83
CA ASN A 158 1.45 12.92 -37.74
C ASN A 158 0.93 14.24 -38.34
N VAL A 159 -0.34 14.29 -38.76
CA VAL A 159 -0.98 15.53 -39.25
C VAL A 159 -0.97 16.62 -38.18
N ARG A 160 -1.08 16.24 -36.91
CA ARG A 160 -1.08 17.15 -35.76
C ARG A 160 0.31 17.55 -35.25
N SER A 161 1.37 17.14 -35.95
CA SER A 161 2.78 17.48 -35.63
C SER A 161 3.24 17.02 -34.25
N LEU A 162 3.19 15.71 -33.98
CA LEU A 162 3.74 15.05 -32.76
C LEU A 162 5.12 15.58 -32.33
N GLN A 163 5.98 15.93 -33.28
CA GLN A 163 7.32 16.48 -33.07
C GLN A 163 7.38 17.78 -32.22
N HIS A 164 6.25 18.42 -31.95
CA HIS A 164 6.15 19.63 -31.12
C HIS A 164 5.55 19.38 -29.73
N ILE A 165 5.19 18.14 -29.41
CA ILE A 165 4.63 17.80 -28.10
C ILE A 165 5.76 17.76 -27.07
N THR A 166 5.66 18.61 -26.05
CA THR A 166 6.69 18.74 -25.01
C THR A 166 6.22 18.24 -23.65
N THR A 167 4.91 18.11 -23.46
CA THR A 167 4.31 17.70 -22.19
C THR A 167 3.36 16.52 -22.34
N LEU A 168 3.17 15.78 -21.25
CA LEU A 168 2.23 14.67 -21.19
C LEU A 168 0.76 15.12 -21.33
N SER A 169 0.44 16.32 -20.84
CA SER A 169 -0.89 16.91 -20.99
C SER A 169 -1.19 17.26 -22.45
N GLU A 170 -0.21 17.82 -23.17
CA GLU A 170 -0.33 18.04 -24.62
C GLU A 170 -0.54 16.70 -25.32
N PHE A 171 0.33 15.72 -25.07
CA PHE A 171 0.21 14.38 -25.64
C PHE A 171 -1.20 13.81 -25.45
N THR A 172 -1.72 13.86 -24.22
CA THR A 172 -3.04 13.32 -23.90
C THR A 172 -4.16 14.05 -24.66
N GLY A 173 -4.06 15.38 -24.81
CA GLY A 173 -5.02 16.15 -25.61
C GLY A 173 -4.96 15.82 -27.10
N PHE A 174 -3.75 15.65 -27.65
CA PHE A 174 -3.55 15.24 -29.05
C PHE A 174 -4.06 13.81 -29.30
N TYR A 175 -3.67 12.88 -28.44
CA TYR A 175 -4.10 11.48 -28.47
C TYR A 175 -5.62 11.37 -28.36
N SER A 176 -6.24 12.07 -27.39
CA SER A 176 -7.69 12.10 -27.25
C SER A 176 -8.42 12.64 -28.48
N GLY A 177 -7.79 13.56 -29.22
CA GLY A 177 -8.35 14.12 -30.45
C GLY A 177 -8.25 13.20 -31.68
N CYS A 178 -7.50 12.11 -31.56
CA CYS A 178 -7.37 11.05 -32.58
C CYS A 178 -8.10 9.76 -32.19
N LEU A 179 -8.58 9.66 -30.95
CA LEU A 179 -9.40 8.54 -30.49
C LEU A 179 -10.80 8.57 -31.12
N VAL A 180 -11.34 7.37 -31.33
CA VAL A 180 -12.73 7.12 -31.76
C VAL A 180 -13.53 6.54 -30.58
N ASP A 181 -14.57 5.78 -30.85
CA ASP A 181 -15.39 5.08 -29.86
C ASP A 181 -14.69 3.86 -29.20
N PHE A 182 -13.46 3.54 -29.60
CA PHE A 182 -12.63 2.53 -28.95
C PHE A 182 -11.13 2.85 -29.06
N ALA A 183 -10.32 2.16 -28.26
CA ALA A 183 -8.87 2.13 -28.35
C ALA A 183 -8.32 0.71 -28.25
N TYR A 184 -7.21 0.45 -28.95
CA TYR A 184 -6.40 -0.73 -28.73
C TYR A 184 -5.18 -0.38 -27.87
N ILE A 185 -4.93 -1.17 -26.83
CA ILE A 185 -3.84 -0.97 -25.87
C ILE A 185 -3.04 -2.27 -25.78
N TYR A 186 -1.73 -2.19 -25.91
CA TYR A 186 -0.84 -3.31 -25.61
C TYR A 186 -0.91 -3.67 -24.12
N HIS A 187 -1.13 -4.95 -23.79
CA HIS A 187 -1.26 -5.38 -22.40
C HIS A 187 -0.18 -6.37 -21.97
N ASP A 188 0.39 -7.17 -22.86
CA ASP A 188 1.57 -8.02 -22.60
C ASP A 188 2.13 -8.55 -23.95
N PRO A 189 3.25 -9.30 -23.97
CA PRO A 189 3.83 -9.85 -25.21
C PRO A 189 2.93 -10.73 -26.06
N THR A 190 1.80 -11.18 -25.51
CA THR A 190 0.86 -12.11 -26.12
C THR A 190 -0.54 -11.53 -26.28
N THR A 191 -0.86 -10.40 -25.65
CA THR A 191 -2.22 -9.85 -25.63
C THR A 191 -2.30 -8.35 -25.93
N ILE A 192 -3.42 -7.99 -26.55
CA ILE A 192 -3.85 -6.62 -26.79
C ILE A 192 -5.27 -6.47 -26.28
N ILE A 193 -5.60 -5.29 -25.76
CA ILE A 193 -6.90 -5.00 -25.17
C ILE A 193 -7.65 -4.01 -26.05
N LYS A 194 -8.91 -4.30 -26.33
CA LYS A 194 -9.86 -3.34 -26.90
C LYS A 194 -10.67 -2.69 -25.78
N VAL A 195 -10.55 -1.38 -25.68
CA VAL A 195 -11.29 -0.55 -24.74
C VAL A 195 -12.37 0.20 -25.50
N ASN A 196 -13.65 -0.06 -25.20
CA ASN A 196 -14.74 0.77 -25.72
C ASN A 196 -14.73 2.10 -24.94
N LEU A 197 -14.64 3.24 -25.61
CA LEU A 197 -14.43 4.53 -24.96
C LEU A 197 -15.75 5.27 -24.69
N THR A 198 -15.81 6.02 -23.60
CA THR A 198 -16.88 6.99 -23.31
C THR A 198 -16.29 8.39 -23.17
N ILE A 199 -17.06 9.43 -23.48
CA ILE A 199 -16.60 10.82 -23.37
C ILE A 199 -16.48 11.21 -21.88
N PRO A 200 -15.38 11.88 -21.46
CA PRO A 200 -14.19 12.20 -22.26
C PRO A 200 -13.35 10.95 -22.54
N PHE A 201 -12.87 10.76 -23.78
CA PHE A 201 -12.17 9.53 -24.16
C PHE A 201 -10.87 9.31 -23.40
N ALA A 202 -10.07 10.36 -23.26
CA ALA A 202 -8.86 10.34 -22.45
C ALA A 202 -8.71 11.63 -21.63
N ASP A 203 -8.02 11.53 -20.50
CA ASP A 203 -7.73 12.68 -19.65
C ASP A 203 -6.36 12.54 -18.97
N ASN A 204 -5.75 13.68 -18.65
CA ASN A 204 -4.52 13.75 -17.87
C ASN A 204 -4.87 14.19 -16.46
N VAL A 205 -4.82 13.26 -15.50
CA VAL A 205 -5.17 13.56 -14.12
C VAL A 205 -3.92 13.62 -13.26
N ASN A 206 -3.87 14.63 -12.40
CA ASN A 206 -2.83 14.82 -11.41
C ASN A 206 -3.44 14.62 -10.01
N PRO A 207 -3.70 13.37 -9.58
CA PRO A 207 -4.24 13.14 -8.25
C PRO A 207 -3.40 13.82 -7.18
N THR A 208 -4.09 14.53 -6.27
CA THR A 208 -3.50 14.93 -5.01
C THR A 208 -3.55 13.72 -4.09
N GLU A 209 -2.54 12.86 -4.21
CA GLU A 209 -2.36 11.69 -3.36
C GLU A 209 -1.20 11.98 -2.41
N ASP A 210 -1.46 11.92 -1.10
CA ASP A 210 -0.41 12.01 -0.11
C ASP A 210 0.53 10.81 -0.26
N VAL A 211 1.82 11.01 0.01
CA VAL A 211 2.75 9.89 0.03
C VAL A 211 2.30 8.86 1.07
N PRO A 212 2.31 7.55 0.74
CA PRO A 212 1.94 6.51 1.69
C PRO A 212 2.68 6.69 3.01
N GLN A 213 1.90 6.79 4.09
CA GLN A 213 2.45 6.84 5.44
C GLN A 213 2.52 5.43 6.00
N PRO A 214 3.53 5.12 6.84
CA PRO A 214 3.52 3.91 7.64
C PRO A 214 2.15 3.72 8.28
N TYR A 215 1.61 2.51 8.21
CA TYR A 215 0.46 2.18 9.03
C TYR A 215 0.87 2.42 10.46
N GLN A 216 0.33 3.49 11.06
CA GLN A 216 0.44 3.68 12.49
C GLN A 216 -0.24 2.46 13.07
N ILE A 217 0.55 1.56 13.65
CA ILE A 217 0.03 0.66 14.65
C ILE A 217 -0.45 1.62 15.71
N ILE A 218 -1.74 1.98 15.64
CA ILE A 218 -2.40 2.65 16.74
C ILE A 218 -2.10 1.68 17.87
N GLU A 219 -1.28 2.10 18.84
CA GLU A 219 -1.08 1.39 20.10
C GLU A 219 -2.39 1.40 20.90
N GLY A 220 -3.51 1.15 20.23
CA GLY A 220 -4.79 0.85 20.81
C GLY A 220 -4.67 -0.58 21.29
N PHE A 221 -4.45 -0.72 22.59
CA PHE A 221 -4.81 -1.87 23.42
C PHE A 221 -4.79 -3.19 22.62
N THR A 222 -3.59 -3.76 22.43
CA THR A 222 -3.47 -5.04 21.75
C THR A 222 -4.28 -6.10 22.51
N TRP A 223 -4.67 -7.20 21.85
CA TRP A 223 -5.29 -8.33 22.55
C TRP A 223 -4.42 -8.83 23.72
N VAL A 224 -3.10 -8.62 23.63
CA VAL A 224 -2.15 -8.88 24.71
C VAL A 224 -2.38 -7.91 25.88
N ASP A 225 -2.55 -6.61 25.62
CA ASP A 225 -2.85 -5.61 26.66
C ASP A 225 -4.22 -5.82 27.31
N ILE A 226 -5.24 -6.20 26.52
CA ILE A 226 -6.56 -6.59 27.03
C ILE A 226 -6.41 -7.81 27.94
N SER A 227 -5.71 -8.84 27.49
CA SER A 227 -5.51 -10.08 28.24
C SER A 227 -4.75 -9.82 29.54
N LEU A 228 -3.68 -9.03 29.48
CA LEU A 228 -2.89 -8.65 30.65
C LEU A 228 -3.73 -7.86 31.65
N THR A 229 -4.53 -6.90 31.16
CA THR A 229 -5.44 -6.10 31.99
C THR A 229 -6.49 -6.99 32.68
N CYS A 230 -7.09 -7.95 31.95
CA CYS A 230 -8.04 -8.90 32.51
C CYS A 230 -7.40 -9.80 33.59
N ILE A 231 -6.15 -10.25 33.38
CA ILE A 231 -5.41 -11.05 34.37
C ILE A 231 -5.15 -10.23 35.64
N ILE A 232 -4.68 -8.99 35.49
CA ILE A 232 -4.41 -8.09 36.63
C ILE A 232 -5.70 -7.83 37.41
N LEU A 233 -6.78 -7.42 36.74
CA LEU A 233 -8.07 -7.15 37.38
C LEU A 233 -8.67 -8.41 38.03
N GLY A 234 -8.60 -9.55 37.35
CA GLY A 234 -9.08 -10.83 37.87
C GLY A 234 -8.33 -11.25 39.13
N SER A 235 -6.99 -11.12 39.15
CA SER A 235 -6.17 -11.43 40.32
C SER A 235 -6.51 -10.53 41.52
N PHE A 236 -6.78 -9.25 41.26
CA PHE A 236 -7.17 -8.28 42.28
C PHE A 236 -8.53 -8.62 42.91
N VAL A 237 -9.52 -8.97 42.08
CA VAL A 237 -10.84 -9.41 42.55
C VAL A 237 -10.75 -10.68 43.38
N ILE A 238 -9.99 -11.68 42.93
CA ILE A 238 -9.77 -12.93 43.70
C ILE A 238 -9.10 -12.61 45.04
N GLY A 239 -8.09 -11.73 45.05
CA GLY A 239 -7.43 -11.28 46.27
C GLY A 239 -8.41 -10.68 47.28
N ILE A 240 -9.29 -9.77 46.83
CA ILE A 240 -10.33 -9.17 47.66
C ILE A 240 -11.28 -10.23 48.23
N ILE A 241 -11.74 -11.17 47.40
CA ILE A 241 -12.65 -12.25 47.84
C ILE A 241 -11.99 -13.11 48.93
N LEU A 242 -10.70 -13.46 48.78
CA LEU A 242 -9.96 -14.25 49.76
C LEU A 242 -9.78 -13.50 51.09
N ILE A 243 -9.56 -12.18 51.05
CA ILE A 243 -9.47 -11.34 52.25
C ILE A 243 -10.81 -11.31 52.99
N ILE A 244 -11.91 -11.04 52.27
CA ILE A 244 -13.27 -11.03 52.85
C ILE A 244 -13.59 -12.38 53.49
N ARG A 245 -13.30 -13.50 52.79
CA ARG A 245 -13.53 -14.84 53.32
C ARG A 245 -12.76 -15.10 54.61
N LYS A 246 -11.51 -14.63 54.72
CA LYS A 246 -10.72 -14.75 55.96
C LYS A 246 -11.33 -13.94 57.11
N ILE A 247 -11.81 -12.73 56.84
CA ILE A 247 -12.44 -11.87 57.86
C ILE A 247 -13.72 -12.54 58.38
N VAL A 248 -14.58 -13.05 57.50
CA VAL A 248 -15.83 -13.72 57.87
C VAL A 248 -15.58 -14.99 58.70
N ILE A 249 -14.60 -15.81 58.32
CA ILE A 249 -14.23 -17.01 59.09
C ILE A 249 -13.67 -16.63 60.46
N PHE A 250 -12.84 -15.59 60.53
CA PHE A 250 -12.28 -15.11 61.80
C PHE A 250 -13.37 -14.61 62.76
N GLU A 251 -14.37 -13.89 62.26
CA GLU A 251 -15.53 -13.50 63.07
C GLU A 251 -16.32 -14.73 63.53
N ALA A 252 -16.57 -15.72 62.67
CA ALA A 252 -17.27 -16.95 63.04
C ALA A 252 -16.55 -17.73 64.16
N ASP A 253 -15.22 -17.82 64.09
CA ASP A 253 -14.39 -18.46 65.13
C ASP A 253 -14.41 -17.68 66.45
N GLN A 254 -14.44 -16.34 66.39
CA GLN A 254 -14.61 -15.49 67.58
C GLN A 254 -15.98 -15.73 68.26
N TYR A 255 -17.06 -15.85 67.48
CA TYR A 255 -18.39 -16.14 68.03
C TYR A 255 -18.46 -17.53 68.69
N GLN A 256 -17.86 -18.56 68.10
CA GLN A 256 -17.82 -19.90 68.71
C GLN A 256 -16.99 -19.94 70.00
N CYS A 257 -15.93 -19.14 70.10
CA CYS A 257 -15.16 -19.00 71.34
C CYS A 257 -15.94 -18.28 72.45
N MET A 258 -16.86 -17.36 72.11
CA MET A 258 -17.70 -16.68 73.10
C MET A 258 -18.85 -17.57 73.60
N GLU A 259 -19.40 -18.45 72.76
CA GLU A 259 -20.49 -19.36 73.14
C GLU A 259 -20.02 -20.50 74.07
N LYS A 260 -18.72 -20.81 74.09
CA LYS A 260 -18.09 -21.78 75.00
C LYS A 260 -17.54 -21.19 76.30
N ARG A 261 -18.03 -20.04 76.78
CA ARG A 261 -17.81 -19.70 78.20
C ARG A 261 -18.67 -20.62 79.06
N PRO A 262 -18.08 -21.56 79.82
CA PRO A 262 -18.85 -22.28 80.83
C PRO A 262 -19.45 -21.24 81.77
N SER A 263 -20.74 -21.39 82.09
CA SER A 263 -21.35 -20.66 83.20
C SER A 263 -20.44 -20.85 84.41
N VAL A 264 -19.83 -19.75 84.87
CA VAL A 264 -18.99 -19.72 86.05
C VAL A 264 -19.87 -20.16 87.21
N GLN A 265 -19.71 -21.42 87.58
CA GLN A 265 -20.23 -21.96 88.82
C GLN A 265 -19.23 -21.54 89.88
N ASP A 266 -19.68 -20.67 90.78
CA ASP A 266 -18.97 -20.26 91.98
C ASP A 266 -18.32 -21.46 92.65
N ASN A 267 -17.00 -21.39 92.79
CA ASN A 267 -16.31 -22.12 93.84
C ASN A 267 -15.11 -21.30 94.30
N ASP A 268 -15.33 -20.69 95.45
CA ASP A 268 -14.33 -20.42 96.48
C ASP A 268 -13.22 -21.47 96.49
N LYS A 269 -11.97 -21.02 96.34
CA LYS A 269 -11.01 -21.04 97.45
C LYS A 269 -9.69 -20.38 97.03
N LEU A 270 -9.45 -19.25 97.71
CA LEU A 270 -8.12 -18.71 97.99
C LEU A 270 -7.12 -19.82 98.32
N GLN A 271 -6.01 -19.89 97.59
CA GLN A 271 -4.75 -20.25 98.20
C GLN A 271 -3.63 -19.36 97.67
N ILE A 272 -3.35 -18.37 98.51
CA ILE A 272 -2.19 -17.49 98.49
C ILE A 272 -0.94 -18.37 98.58
N THR A 273 -0.07 -18.32 97.58
CA THR A 273 1.36 -18.51 97.82
C THR A 273 2.12 -17.49 97.01
N ALA A 274 2.71 -16.55 97.74
CA ALA A 274 3.71 -15.62 97.26
C ALA A 274 4.96 -16.40 96.84
N ASP A 275 5.61 -15.98 95.77
CA ASP A 275 7.06 -15.93 95.77
C ASP A 275 7.56 -14.78 94.89
N ALA A 276 8.34 -13.94 95.55
CA ALA A 276 9.05 -12.80 95.00
C ALA A 276 10.44 -13.25 94.55
N GLN A 277 10.88 -12.78 93.38
CA GLN A 277 12.30 -12.55 93.04
C GLN A 277 12.32 -11.73 91.73
N ALA A 278 12.58 -10.42 91.79
CA ALA A 278 13.90 -9.78 91.91
C ALA A 278 14.74 -9.89 90.62
N SER A 279 14.62 -8.86 89.80
CA SER A 279 15.70 -8.04 89.21
C SER A 279 17.05 -8.68 88.85
N SER A 280 17.41 -8.61 87.56
CA SER A 280 18.76 -8.34 87.04
C SER A 280 18.65 -8.14 85.53
N SER A 281 18.70 -6.91 85.01
CA SER A 281 19.90 -6.25 84.46
C SER A 281 20.63 -7.09 83.40
N THR A 282 20.61 -6.68 82.12
CA THR A 282 21.74 -6.13 81.35
C THR A 282 21.50 -6.17 79.83
N PHE A 283 21.79 -5.02 79.19
CA PHE A 283 22.02 -4.73 77.76
C PHE A 283 20.88 -4.87 76.74
#